data_AF-A0A848U9Q2-F1
#
_entry.id   AF-A0A848U9Q2-F1
#
_cell.length_a   1.000
_cell.length_b   1.000
_cell.length_c   1.000
_cell.angle_alpha   90.00
_cell.angle_beta   90.00
_cell.angle_gamma   90.00
#
_symmetry.space_group_name_H-M   'P 1'
#
loop_
_entity.id
_entity.type
_entity.pdbx_description
1 polymer ?
#
loop_
_entity_poly.entity_id
_entity_poly.type
_entity_poly.pdbx_seq_one_letter_code
_entity_poly.pdbx_strand_id
1 'polypeptide(L)' 'PSFYLARLLLAATYARLGMVEEADWQIAEASILNPDISLNVEEAAAVYSKPQHLRHYLEGLSLAGLSDTH' A
#
# COMPACT_ATOMS: atom_id res chain seq x y z
N PRO A 1 -16.35 4.44 -4.54
CA PRO A 1 -15.30 4.25 -3.51
C PRO A 1 -14.45 3.01 -3.83
N SER A 2 -13.16 3.18 -4.09
CA SER A 2 -12.23 2.06 -4.29
C SER A 2 -11.88 1.46 -2.93
N PHE A 3 -12.59 0.40 -2.54
CA PHE A 3 -12.41 -0.28 -1.26
C PHE A 3 -10.97 -0.78 -1.02
N TYR A 4 -10.20 -1.03 -2.09
CA TYR A 4 -8.80 -1.45 -1.98
C TYR A 4 -7.87 -0.30 -1.53
N LEU A 5 -8.09 0.96 -1.91
CA LEU A 5 -7.23 2.09 -1.51
C LEU A 5 -7.23 2.29 0.01
N ALA A 6 -8.40 2.15 0.65
CA ALA A 6 -8.49 2.22 2.11
C ALA A 6 -7.66 1.13 2.79
N ARG A 7 -7.60 -0.05 2.19
CA ARG A 7 -6.77 -1.16 2.69
C ARG A 7 -5.29 -0.90 2.49
N LEU A 8 -4.88 -0.35 1.36
CA LEU A 8 -3.48 0.06 1.13
C LEU A 8 -3.02 1.12 2.14
N LEU A 9 -3.87 2.09 2.48
CA LEU A 9 -3.57 3.07 3.53
C LEU A 9 -3.42 2.42 4.91
N LEU A 10 -4.28 1.45 5.24
CA LEU A 10 -4.16 0.68 6.48
C LEU A 10 -2.88 -0.16 6.49
N ALA A 11 -2.57 -0.85 5.39
CA ALA A 11 -1.35 -1.64 5.24
C ALA A 11 -0.10 -0.78 5.51
N ALA A 12 0.02 0.35 4.82
CA ALA A 12 1.14 1.26 4.98
C ALA A 12 1.24 1.81 6.42
N THR A 13 0.11 2.08 7.05
CA THR A 13 0.07 2.58 8.43
C THR A 13 0.50 1.50 9.42
N TYR A 14 -0.07 0.30 9.33
CA TYR A 14 0.24 -0.83 10.20
C TYR A 14 1.70 -1.26 10.08
N ALA A 15 2.23 -1.36 8.86
CA ALA A 15 3.63 -1.71 8.65
C ALA A 15 4.59 -0.73 9.33
N ARG A 16 4.30 0.59 9.25
CA ARG A 16 5.11 1.63 9.93
C ARG A 16 4.97 1.62 11.45
N LEU A 17 3.92 1.01 11.99
CA LEU A 17 3.73 0.79 13.42
C LEU A 17 4.36 -0.55 13.90
N GLY A 18 4.96 -1.32 13.00
CA GLY A 18 5.51 -2.65 13.32
C GLY A 18 4.46 -3.76 13.39
N MET A 19 3.21 -3.46 13.00
CA MET A 19 2.09 -4.41 12.91
C MET A 19 2.13 -5.12 11.56
N VAL A 20 3.18 -5.93 11.34
CA VAL A 20 3.50 -6.51 10.03
C VAL A 20 2.45 -7.53 9.59
N GLU A 21 1.92 -8.36 10.50
CA GLU A 21 0.90 -9.37 10.17
C GLU A 21 -0.41 -8.72 9.72
N GLU A 22 -0.85 -7.67 10.42
CA GLU A 22 -2.04 -6.92 10.04
C GLU A 22 -1.84 -6.17 8.73
N ALA A 23 -0.63 -5.66 8.48
CA ALA A 23 -0.30 -4.99 7.24
C ALA A 23 -0.36 -5.95 6.04
N ASP A 24 0.27 -7.12 6.16
CA ASP A 24 0.25 -8.18 5.14
C ASP A 24 -1.19 -8.64 4.83
N TRP A 25 -2.03 -8.81 5.86
CA TRP A 25 -3.43 -9.15 5.68
C TRP A 25 -4.19 -8.10 4.85
N GLN A 26 -3.92 -6.80 5.05
CA GLN A 26 -4.53 -5.76 4.23
C GLN A 26 -4.06 -5.81 2.77
N ILE A 27 -2.78 -6.13 2.52
CA ILE A 27 -2.26 -6.29 1.16
C ILE A 27 -2.93 -7.47 0.46
N ALA A 28 -3.08 -8.61 1.15
CA ALA A 28 -3.78 -9.77 0.60
C ALA A 28 -5.22 -9.44 0.21
N GLU A 29 -5.96 -8.77 1.09
CA GLU A 29 -7.33 -8.34 0.82
C GLU A 29 -7.42 -7.29 -0.31
N ALA A 30 -6.47 -6.35 -0.36
CA ALA A 30 -6.40 -5.37 -1.44
C ALA A 30 -6.15 -6.06 -2.79
N SER A 31 -5.28 -7.07 -2.82
CA SER A 31 -4.94 -7.86 -4.02
C SER A 31 -6.14 -8.66 -4.55
N ILE A 32 -7.01 -9.16 -3.66
CA ILE A 32 -8.27 -9.82 -4.06
C ILE A 32 -9.22 -8.83 -4.76
N LEU A 33 -9.26 -7.58 -4.29
CA LEU A 33 -10.14 -6.55 -4.84
C LEU A 33 -9.58 -5.92 -6.12
N ASN A 34 -8.27 -5.79 -6.22
CA ASN A 34 -7.57 -5.27 -7.38
C ASN A 34 -6.23 -6.03 -7.58
N PRO A 35 -6.19 -7.01 -8.48
CA PRO A 35 -4.97 -7.80 -8.74
C PRO A 35 -3.80 -7.00 -9.34
N ASP A 36 -4.07 -5.84 -9.92
CA ASP A 36 -3.06 -5.02 -10.62
C ASP A 36 -2.30 -4.07 -9.67
N ILE A 37 -2.52 -4.17 -8.36
CA ILE A 37 -1.79 -3.34 -7.39
C ILE A 37 -0.29 -3.68 -7.42
N SER A 38 0.53 -2.64 -7.43
CA SER A 38 1.99 -2.71 -7.35
C SER A 38 2.51 -1.37 -6.87
N LEU A 39 3.77 -1.29 -6.42
CA LEU A 39 4.34 -0.02 -5.98
C LEU A 39 4.41 0.98 -7.14
N ASN A 40 4.76 0.56 -8.35
CA ASN A 40 4.78 1.41 -9.53
C ASN A 40 3.39 1.97 -9.90
N VAL A 41 2.35 1.14 -9.85
CA VAL A 41 0.98 1.59 -10.12
C VAL A 41 0.54 2.61 -9.07
N GLU A 42 0.82 2.33 -7.80
CA GLU A 42 0.48 3.23 -6.71
C GLU A 42 1.27 4.53 -6.73
N GLU A 43 2.56 4.51 -7.09
CA GLU A 43 3.38 5.72 -7.25
C GLU A 43 2.80 6.63 -8.34
N ALA A 44 2.38 6.05 -9.48
CA ALA A 44 1.82 6.80 -10.59
C ALA A 44 0.40 7.33 -10.31
N ALA A 45 -0.40 6.59 -9.52
CA ALA A 45 -1.80 6.92 -9.24
C ALA A 45 -2.01 7.80 -8.00
N ALA A 46 -1.07 7.80 -7.05
CA ALA A 46 -1.26 8.46 -5.76
C ALA A 46 -1.29 9.99 -5.87
N VAL A 47 -2.34 10.60 -5.31
CA VAL A 47 -2.60 12.05 -5.39
C VAL A 47 -1.96 12.82 -4.23
N TYR A 48 -0.76 12.42 -3.79
CA TYR A 48 -0.07 13.10 -2.70
C TYR A 48 0.63 14.36 -3.19
N SER A 49 0.14 15.53 -2.76
CA SER A 49 0.75 16.82 -3.13
C SER A 49 2.14 17.03 -2.51
N LYS A 50 2.45 16.35 -1.39
CA LYS A 50 3.76 16.44 -0.72
C LYS A 50 4.57 15.17 -1.01
N PRO A 51 5.79 15.28 -1.59
CA PRO A 51 6.64 14.12 -1.89
C PRO A 51 6.97 13.26 -0.65
N GLN A 52 7.03 13.87 0.53
CA GLN A 52 7.28 13.18 1.80
C GLN A 52 6.14 12.22 2.16
N HIS A 53 4.88 12.61 1.88
CA HIS A 53 3.73 11.75 2.16
C HIS A 53 3.68 10.57 1.20
N LEU A 54 3.94 10.81 -0.09
CA LEU A 54 4.04 9.76 -1.10
C LEU A 54 5.10 8.74 -0.70
N ARG A 55 6.28 9.21 -0.31
CA ARG A 55 7.37 8.34 0.14
C ARG A 55 6.98 7.51 1.37
N HIS A 56 6.37 8.11 2.40
CA HIS A 56 5.93 7.35 3.57
C HIS A 56 4.86 6.30 3.24
N TYR A 57 3.99 6.60 2.28
CA TYR A 57 3.01 5.65 1.78
C TYR A 57 3.68 4.47 1.08
N LEU A 58 4.54 4.74 0.10
CA LEU A 58 5.24 3.70 -0.67
C LEU A 58 6.18 2.85 0.20
N GLU A 59 6.95 3.48 1.10
CA GLU A 59 7.78 2.77 2.09
C GLU A 59 6.91 1.87 2.98
N GLY A 60 5.76 2.37 3.45
CA GLY A 60 4.82 1.59 4.24
C GLY A 60 4.26 0.39 3.49
N LEU A 61 3.89 0.57 2.22
CA LEU A 61 3.41 -0.53 1.38
C LEU A 61 4.50 -1.58 1.11
N SER A 62 5.73 -1.14 0.86
CA SER A 62 6.87 -2.04 0.71
C SER A 62 7.13 -2.85 1.98
N LEU A 63 7.08 -2.21 3.15
CA LEU A 63 7.18 -2.89 4.45
C LEU A 63 6.01 -3.84 4.72
N ALA A 64 4.84 -3.58 4.16
CA ALA A 64 3.66 -4.45 4.23
C ALA A 64 3.74 -5.64 3.26
N GLY A 65 4.82 -5.77 2.47
CA GLY A 65 5.02 -6.88 1.54
C GLY A 65 4.57 -6.61 0.10
N LEU A 66 4.05 -5.42 -0.21
CA LEU A 66 3.74 -5.06 -1.59
C LEU A 66 5.05 -4.86 -2.37
N SER A 67 5.18 -5.56 -3.49
CA SER A 67 6.34 -5.51 -4.38
C SER A 67 5.91 -5.19 -5.80
N ASP A 68 6.84 -4.75 -6.63
CA ASP A 68 6.60 -4.68 -8.07
C ASP A 68 6.56 -6.10 -8.64
N THR A 69 5.44 -6.49 -9.24
CA THR A 69 5.35 -7.69 -10.05
C THR A 69 6.16 -7.49 -11.34
N HIS A 70 7.08 -8.42 -11.62
CA HIS A 70 7.83 -8.49 -12.89
C HIS A 70 6.94 -8.84 -14.08
#